data_AF-A0A1L9V7Z0-F1
#
_entry.id   AF-A0A1L9V7Z0-F1
#
_cell.length_a   1.000
_cell.length_b   1.000
_cell.length_c   1.000
_cell.angle_alpha   90.00
_cell.angle_beta   90.00
_cell.angle_gamma   90.00
#
_symmetry.space_group_name_H-M   'P 1'
#
loop_
_entity.id
_entity.type
_entity.pdbx_description
1 polymer ?
#
loop_
_entity_poly.entity_id
_entity_poly.type
_entity_poly.pdbx_seq_one_letter_code
_entity_poly.pdbx_strand_id
1 'polypeptide(L)'
;MIQKPPELQHHFLYLSDGSPCIQDPLVAGCNCASPPHDPFLNDDAVRARIYECYYESNSRRYEKELPDMLPRSEVSVFSHADIGPYNIMFDEKALNITGLIDWERAGWYSDYWGYSNIMRPMVYRTGRNGWI
;
A
#
# COMPACT_ATOMS: atom_id res chain seq x y z
N MET A 1 -6.50 -13.46 -12.51
CA MET A 1 -6.27 -12.82 -11.20
C MET A 1 -6.04 -13.88 -10.16
N ILE A 2 -5.11 -13.66 -9.22
CA ILE A 2 -4.89 -14.56 -8.08
C ILE A 2 -6.11 -14.47 -7.18
N GLN A 3 -6.74 -15.61 -6.92
CA GLN A 3 -7.95 -15.68 -6.10
C GLN A 3 -7.59 -15.56 -4.63
N LYS A 4 -8.47 -14.91 -3.89
CA LYS A 4 -8.34 -14.70 -2.46
C LYS A 4 -8.57 -16.02 -1.70
N PRO A 5 -7.70 -16.41 -0.75
CA PRO A 5 -7.93 -17.59 0.08
C PRO A 5 -9.26 -17.47 0.85
N PRO A 6 -10.06 -18.56 0.97
CA PRO A 6 -11.33 -18.55 1.71
C PRO A 6 -11.21 -18.01 3.14
N GLU A 7 -10.15 -18.39 3.84
CA GLU A 7 -9.83 -17.96 5.20
C GLU A 7 -9.64 -16.45 5.35
N LEU A 8 -9.29 -15.74 4.27
CA LEU A 8 -8.99 -14.32 4.30
C LEU A 8 -10.07 -13.47 3.62
N GLN A 9 -11.19 -14.09 3.19
CA GLN A 9 -12.27 -13.37 2.50
C GLN A 9 -12.79 -12.16 3.27
N HIS A 10 -12.86 -12.26 4.60
CA HIS A 10 -13.32 -11.21 5.51
C HIS A 10 -12.31 -10.06 5.74
N HIS A 11 -11.07 -10.19 5.30
CA HIS A 11 -10.04 -9.15 5.43
C HIS A 11 -9.93 -8.33 4.15
N PHE A 12 -10.25 -7.04 4.16
CA PHE A 12 -10.10 -6.19 2.98
C PHE A 12 -8.64 -5.89 2.63
N LEU A 13 -7.75 -5.76 3.63
CA LEU A 13 -6.32 -5.51 3.40
C LEU A 13 -5.43 -6.37 4.31
N TYR A 14 -4.52 -7.13 3.69
CA TYR A 14 -3.55 -8.01 4.37
C TYR A 14 -2.44 -8.48 3.40
N LEU A 15 -1.30 -8.91 3.94
CA LEU A 15 -0.18 -9.43 3.17
C LEU A 15 -0.42 -10.85 2.64
N SER A 16 0.37 -11.31 1.69
CA SER A 16 0.15 -12.60 1.04
C SER A 16 0.21 -13.80 1.99
N ASP A 17 0.88 -13.64 3.14
CA ASP A 17 1.02 -14.63 4.21
C ASP A 17 -0.12 -14.56 5.25
N GLY A 18 -1.09 -13.67 5.07
CA GLY A 18 -2.20 -13.45 6.01
C GLY A 18 -1.90 -12.45 7.12
N SER A 19 -0.68 -11.92 7.21
CA SER A 19 -0.30 -10.96 8.26
C SER A 19 -0.81 -9.54 7.96
N PRO A 20 -1.02 -8.70 8.99
CA PRO A 20 -1.34 -7.28 8.80
C PRO A 20 -0.22 -6.52 8.08
N CYS A 21 -0.57 -5.46 7.36
CA CYS A 21 0.39 -4.65 6.61
C CYS A 21 1.13 -3.67 7.54
N ILE A 22 2.10 -4.18 8.31
CA ILE A 22 2.81 -3.42 9.35
C ILE A 22 3.99 -2.57 8.84
N GLN A 23 4.36 -2.69 7.57
CA GLN A 23 5.53 -2.00 6.99
C GLN A 23 5.20 -0.95 5.94
N ASP A 24 3.93 -0.84 5.52
CA ASP A 24 3.52 0.21 4.58
C ASP A 24 3.12 1.46 5.36
N PRO A 25 3.82 2.58 5.18
CA PRO A 25 3.53 3.81 5.92
C PRO A 25 2.14 4.40 5.69
N LEU A 26 1.46 4.01 4.60
CA LEU A 26 0.08 4.39 4.36
C LEU A 26 -0.87 3.83 5.42
N VAL A 27 -0.54 2.70 6.06
CA VAL A 27 -1.41 2.06 7.07
C VAL A 27 -0.70 1.79 8.40
N ALA A 28 0.63 1.68 8.39
CA ALA A 28 1.46 1.52 9.57
C ALA A 28 1.83 2.87 10.23
N GLY A 29 1.80 3.98 9.47
CA GLY A 29 2.28 5.30 9.92
C GLY A 29 3.82 5.42 9.96
N CYS A 30 4.34 6.63 10.19
CA CYS A 30 5.80 6.91 10.25
C CYS A 30 6.48 6.51 11.55
N ASN A 31 5.70 6.41 12.63
CA ASN A 31 6.19 6.00 13.93
C ASN A 31 5.69 4.58 14.17
N CYS A 32 6.47 3.58 13.76
CA CYS A 32 6.23 2.13 13.82
C CYS A 32 5.95 1.57 15.25
N ALA A 33 5.50 2.39 16.18
CA ALA A 33 5.41 2.15 17.62
C ALA A 33 3.98 1.90 18.13
N SER A 34 2.94 1.97 17.29
CA SER A 34 1.59 1.54 17.69
C SER A 34 1.29 0.13 17.16
N PRO A 35 0.65 -0.74 17.97
CA PRO A 35 0.44 -2.17 17.71
C PRO A 35 -0.24 -2.42 16.34
N PRO A 36 -0.22 -3.67 15.81
CA PRO A 36 -0.81 -3.96 14.52
C PRO A 36 -2.22 -3.39 14.52
N HIS A 37 -2.49 -2.48 13.59
CA HIS A 37 -3.84 -2.02 13.35
C HIS A 37 -4.74 -3.25 13.27
N ASP A 38 -5.96 -3.14 13.79
CA ASP A 38 -6.91 -4.24 13.62
C ASP A 38 -7.03 -4.58 12.11
N PRO A 39 -7.32 -5.84 11.78
CA PRO A 39 -7.72 -6.22 10.44
C PRO A 39 -8.67 -5.22 9.79
N PHE A 40 -8.29 -4.68 8.64
CA PHE A 40 -9.22 -3.86 7.86
C PHE A 40 -10.24 -4.78 7.22
N LEU A 41 -11.52 -4.60 7.55
CA LEU A 41 -12.61 -5.46 7.06
C LEU A 41 -13.29 -4.90 5.81
N ASN A 42 -13.07 -3.61 5.51
CA ASN A 42 -13.64 -2.92 4.37
C ASN A 42 -12.79 -1.71 3.95
N ASP A 43 -13.16 -1.09 2.84
CA ASP A 43 -12.50 0.08 2.27
C ASP A 43 -12.58 1.31 3.19
N ASP A 44 -13.70 1.51 3.89
CA ASP A 44 -13.86 2.60 4.85
C ASP A 44 -12.76 2.57 5.92
N ALA A 45 -12.48 1.39 6.48
CA ALA A 45 -11.45 1.21 7.50
C ALA A 45 -10.05 1.48 6.95
N VAL A 46 -9.75 1.03 5.72
CA VAL A 46 -8.47 1.32 5.05
C VAL A 46 -8.30 2.82 4.84
N ARG A 47 -9.31 3.49 4.31
CA ARG A 47 -9.27 4.94 4.05
C ARG A 47 -9.11 5.75 5.32
N ALA A 48 -9.89 5.42 6.35
CA ALA A 48 -9.79 6.07 7.66
C ALA A 48 -8.35 5.98 8.19
N ARG A 49 -7.73 4.80 8.10
CA ARG A 49 -6.34 4.63 8.51
C ARG A 49 -5.36 5.43 7.68
N ILE A 50 -5.50 5.44 6.34
CA ILE A 50 -4.64 6.26 5.47
C ILE A 50 -4.72 7.73 5.86
N TYR A 51 -5.90 8.22 6.23
CA TYR A 51 -6.07 9.60 6.69
C TYR A 51 -5.42 9.86 8.03
N GLU A 52 -5.55 8.97 9.01
CA GLU A 52 -4.84 9.06 10.28
C GLU A 52 -3.32 9.15 10.06
N CYS A 53 -2.75 8.22 9.28
CA CYS A 53 -1.31 8.18 9.01
C CYS A 53 -0.83 9.42 8.24
N TYR A 54 -1.63 9.92 7.28
CA TYR A 54 -1.33 11.17 6.57
C TYR A 54 -1.33 12.37 7.51
N TYR A 55 -2.35 12.46 8.37
CA TYR A 55 -2.55 13.58 9.29
C TYR A 55 -1.37 13.74 10.25
N GLU A 56 -0.86 12.62 10.75
CA GLU A 56 0.31 12.58 11.63
C GLU A 56 1.60 13.02 10.92
N SER A 57 1.70 12.83 9.60
CA SER A 57 2.99 12.89 8.90
C SER A 57 3.17 14.08 7.94
N ASN A 58 2.08 14.68 7.43
CA ASN A 58 2.14 15.59 6.26
C ASN A 58 1.61 17.02 6.52
N SER A 59 1.71 17.54 7.74
CA SER A 59 1.44 18.94 8.09
C SER A 59 0.05 19.47 7.67
N ARG A 60 -0.95 18.59 7.54
CA ARG A 60 -2.38 18.90 7.32
C ARG A 60 -2.72 19.68 6.04
N ARG A 61 -1.84 19.67 5.03
CA ARG A 61 -2.00 20.50 3.82
C ARG A 61 -3.32 20.29 3.05
N TYR A 62 -3.85 19.08 3.07
CA TYR A 62 -5.09 18.71 2.35
C TYR A 62 -6.17 18.16 3.28
N GLU A 63 -6.14 18.48 4.58
CA GLU A 63 -7.03 17.87 5.60
C GLU A 63 -8.51 17.79 5.19
N LYS A 64 -9.02 18.81 4.50
CA LYS A 64 -10.44 18.88 4.08
C LYS A 64 -10.73 18.08 2.81
N GLU A 65 -9.76 17.99 1.91
CA GLU A 65 -9.87 17.31 0.63
C GLU A 65 -9.51 15.83 0.72
N LEU A 66 -8.69 15.43 1.71
CA LEU A 66 -8.24 14.05 1.94
C LEU A 66 -9.37 13.01 1.84
N PRO A 67 -10.53 13.19 2.51
CA PRO A 67 -11.65 12.25 2.43
C PRO A 67 -12.15 11.93 1.03
N ASP A 68 -11.97 12.84 0.07
CA ASP A 68 -12.46 12.73 -1.30
C ASP A 68 -11.36 12.41 -2.31
N MET A 69 -10.09 12.51 -1.91
CA MET A 69 -8.96 12.32 -2.83
C MET A 69 -8.80 10.85 -3.25
N LEU A 70 -9.11 9.87 -2.40
CA LEU A 70 -8.99 8.45 -2.76
C LEU A 70 -10.29 7.94 -3.41
N PRO A 71 -10.22 7.12 -4.47
CA PRO A 71 -11.38 6.39 -4.99
C PRO A 71 -11.98 5.44 -3.97
N ARG A 72 -13.27 5.09 -4.10
CA ARG A 72 -13.92 4.04 -3.31
C ARG A 72 -13.71 2.69 -3.98
N SER A 73 -13.58 1.64 -3.19
CA SER A 73 -13.48 0.28 -3.71
C SER A 73 -14.32 -0.71 -2.91
N GLU A 74 -14.96 -1.64 -3.60
CA GLU A 74 -15.62 -2.80 -2.98
C GLU A 74 -14.79 -4.07 -3.16
N VAL A 75 -13.66 -3.98 -3.87
CA VAL A 75 -12.85 -5.12 -4.27
C VAL A 75 -11.46 -5.05 -3.68
N SER A 76 -11.00 -6.19 -3.21
CA SER A 76 -9.64 -6.39 -2.75
C SER A 76 -8.91 -7.29 -3.75
N VAL A 77 -7.86 -6.76 -4.37
CA VAL A 77 -7.12 -7.38 -5.48
C VAL A 77 -5.70 -7.69 -5.05
N PHE A 78 -5.18 -8.81 -5.55
CA PHE A 78 -3.78 -9.18 -5.29
C PHE A 78 -2.84 -8.19 -5.99
N SER A 79 -2.10 -7.42 -5.20
CA SER A 79 -1.23 -6.35 -5.65
C SER A 79 0.18 -6.54 -5.09
N HIS A 80 1.18 -6.10 -5.86
CA HIS A 80 2.58 -6.10 -5.44
C HIS A 80 2.88 -5.04 -4.37
N ALA A 81 2.11 -3.95 -4.32
CA ALA A 81 2.21 -2.83 -3.37
C ALA A 81 3.55 -2.04 -3.33
N ASP A 82 4.55 -2.39 -4.16
CA ASP A 82 5.82 -1.66 -4.29
C ASP A 82 6.35 -1.71 -5.74
N ILE A 83 5.46 -1.42 -6.70
CA ILE A 83 5.83 -1.37 -8.12
C ILE A 83 6.63 -0.10 -8.38
N GLY A 84 7.91 -0.26 -8.67
CA GLY A 84 8.80 0.78 -9.16
C GLY A 84 9.82 0.21 -10.15
N PRO A 85 10.57 1.05 -10.88
CA PRO A 85 11.54 0.58 -11.88
C PRO A 85 12.56 -0.43 -11.32
N TYR A 86 12.91 -0.31 -10.04
CA TYR A 86 13.84 -1.21 -9.33
C TYR A 86 13.29 -2.64 -9.14
N ASN A 87 11.97 -2.83 -9.21
CA ASN A 87 11.30 -4.13 -9.06
C ASN A 87 10.80 -4.70 -10.40
N ILE A 88 11.16 -4.08 -11.52
CA ILE A 88 10.78 -4.49 -12.87
C ILE A 88 12.03 -4.95 -13.62
N MET A 89 12.07 -6.23 -13.99
CA MET A 89 13.10 -6.74 -14.90
C MET A 89 12.70 -6.42 -16.35
N PHE A 90 13.65 -5.92 -17.14
CA PHE A 90 13.44 -5.50 -18.52
C PHE A 90 14.52 -6.07 -19.42
N ASP A 91 14.13 -6.65 -20.56
CA ASP A 91 15.07 -7.02 -21.63
C ASP A 91 15.20 -5.86 -22.62
N GLU A 92 16.37 -5.23 -22.63
CA GLU A 92 16.66 -4.10 -23.51
C GLU A 92 16.68 -4.46 -25.00
N LYS A 93 16.98 -5.71 -25.36
CA LYS A 93 17.03 -6.15 -26.75
C LYS A 93 15.62 -6.46 -27.27
N ALA A 94 14.82 -7.14 -26.46
CA ALA A 94 13.43 -7.48 -26.81
C ALA A 94 12.44 -6.34 -26.53
N LEU A 95 12.88 -5.30 -25.82
CA LEU A 95 12.07 -4.17 -25.36
C LEU A 95 10.80 -4.60 -24.59
N ASN A 96 10.93 -5.59 -23.70
CA ASN A 96 9.81 -6.12 -22.93
C ASN A 96 10.13 -6.29 -21.45
N ILE A 97 9.08 -6.27 -20.63
CA ILE A 97 9.16 -6.62 -19.21
C ILE A 97 9.27 -8.14 -19.12
N THR A 98 10.29 -8.64 -18.43
CA THR A 98 10.55 -10.07 -18.27
C THR A 98 10.11 -10.62 -16.92
N GLY A 99 9.91 -9.76 -15.92
CA GLY A 99 9.37 -10.18 -14.64
C GLY A 99 9.25 -9.06 -13.62
N LEU A 100 8.58 -9.40 -12.52
CA LEU A 100 8.50 -8.61 -11.30
C LEU A 100 9.20 -9.37 -10.18
N ILE A 101 9.99 -8.66 -9.38
CA ILE A 101 10.74 -9.21 -8.24
C ILE A 101 10.34 -8.47 -6.97
N ASP A 102 10.81 -8.95 -5.81
CA ASP A 102 10.57 -8.30 -4.51
C ASP A 102 9.08 -8.25 -4.08
N TRP A 103 8.48 -9.44 -4.00
CA TRP A 103 7.08 -9.64 -3.62
C TRP A 103 6.83 -9.61 -2.10
N GLU A 104 7.79 -9.18 -1.27
CA GLU A 104 7.67 -9.22 0.20
C GLU A 104 6.52 -8.36 0.75
N ARG A 105 6.11 -7.34 -0.02
CA ARG A 105 4.98 -6.45 0.28
C ARG A 105 3.70 -6.87 -0.42
N ALA A 106 3.70 -7.97 -1.15
CA ALA A 106 2.53 -8.37 -1.90
C ALA A 106 1.41 -8.84 -0.97
N GLY A 107 0.18 -8.67 -1.44
CA GLY A 107 -0.99 -8.95 -0.63
C GLY A 107 -2.26 -8.52 -1.34
N TRP A 108 -3.34 -8.44 -0.57
CA TRP A 108 -4.64 -8.03 -1.04
C TRP A 108 -4.90 -6.60 -0.59
N TYR A 109 -5.19 -5.73 -1.56
CA TYR A 109 -5.33 -4.29 -1.38
C TYR A 109 -6.51 -3.77 -2.21
N SER A 110 -6.96 -2.54 -1.97
CA SER A 110 -7.92 -1.89 -2.87
C SER A 110 -7.38 -1.81 -4.30
N ASP A 111 -8.25 -1.86 -5.29
CA ASP A 111 -7.89 -1.70 -6.71
C ASP A 111 -7.25 -0.34 -7.05
N TYR A 112 -7.44 0.66 -6.20
CA TYR A 112 -6.78 1.95 -6.29
C TYR A 112 -5.45 2.04 -5.55
N TRP A 113 -4.93 0.96 -4.94
CA TRP A 113 -3.77 1.04 -4.02
C TRP A 113 -2.55 1.78 -4.59
N GLY A 114 -2.27 1.61 -5.88
CA GLY A 114 -1.19 2.33 -6.55
C GLY A 114 -1.36 3.86 -6.52
N TYR A 115 -2.60 4.34 -6.61
CA TYR A 115 -2.96 5.76 -6.51
C TYR A 115 -2.81 6.29 -5.07
N SER A 116 -2.99 5.45 -4.05
CA SER A 116 -2.83 5.84 -2.63
C SER A 116 -1.44 6.40 -2.30
N ASN A 117 -0.42 6.13 -3.13
CA ASN A 117 0.92 6.70 -2.98
C ASN A 117 0.96 8.23 -2.97
N ILE A 118 -0.06 8.93 -3.48
CA ILE A 118 -0.14 10.40 -3.32
C ILE A 118 -0.23 10.84 -1.85
N MET A 119 -0.69 9.94 -0.98
CA MET A 119 -0.81 10.14 0.47
C MET A 119 0.45 9.69 1.22
N ARG A 120 1.46 9.18 0.53
CA ARG A 120 2.64 8.61 1.19
C ARG A 120 3.45 9.72 1.88
N PRO A 121 3.89 9.53 3.13
CA PRO A 121 4.61 10.59 3.82
C PRO A 121 5.94 10.96 3.19
N MET A 122 6.26 12.26 3.17
CA MET A 122 7.51 12.77 2.58
C MET A 122 8.75 12.26 3.31
N VAL A 123 8.68 12.07 4.62
CA VAL A 123 9.80 11.59 5.46
C VAL A 123 10.28 10.19 5.03
N TYR A 124 9.40 9.36 4.47
CA TYR A 124 9.76 8.04 3.93
C TYR A 124 10.57 8.11 2.63
N ARG A 125 10.45 9.18 1.83
CA ARG A 125 11.21 9.29 0.56
C ARG A 125 12.70 9.50 0.82
N THR A 126 13.05 10.17 1.91
CA THR A 126 14.44 10.45 2.30
C THR A 126 15.21 9.24 2.88
N GLY A 127 14.52 8.15 3.21
CA GLY A 127 15.15 6.91 3.72
C GLY A 127 15.57 5.90 2.64
N ARG A 128 15.16 6.08 1.38
CA ARG A 128 15.61 5.29 0.21
C ARG A 128 16.80 5.94 -0.50
N ASN A 129 17.70 6.56 0.25
CA ASN A 129 18.95 7.08 -0.31
C ASN A 129 20.03 6.00 -0.24
N GLY A 130 20.29 5.37 -1.39
CA GLY A 130 21.57 4.72 -1.61
C GLY A 130 21.53 3.60 -2.63
N TRP A 131 21.25 3.91 -3.90
CA TRP A 131 21.81 3.21 -5.08
C TRP A 131 21.71 4.14 -6.31
N ILE A 132 22.78 4.92 -6.51
CA ILE A 132 23.33 5.27 -7.82
C ILE A 132 24.75 4.72 -7.85
#